data_AF-A0A932JEZ2-F1
#
_entry.id   AF-A0A932JEZ2-F1
#
_cell.length_a   1.000
_cell.length_b   1.000
_cell.length_c   1.000
_cell.angle_alpha   90.00
_cell.angle_beta   90.00
_cell.angle_gamma   90.00
#
_symmetry.space_group_name_H-M   'P 1'
#
loop_
_entity.id
_entity.type
_entity.pdbx_description
1 polymer ?
#
loop_
_entity_poly.entity_id
_entity_poly.type
_entity_poly.pdbx_seq_one_letter_code
_entity_poly.pdbx_strand_id
1 'polypeptide(L)'
;MATNSSSVDDLDSLPPAMTFQSLLLMLLAVVIGAFAGVVVLPQWLPGLSDSLLGPSPKAYWYLSRASGVVAYGLLWLSMIFGLTLTNKMARVWPGGPTMFDLHQHASLLGLAFALFHGLILMGDHYINYSLAQVLVPFSSAGYRPIWVGLGQVGFYLMGLVGLSFYARKAMGNRLWRLIHFLSFGMFLLALAHGMMSGTDSAADPVKLMYWITGGSVVFLTLQRVLVTMKFKPVRAQEAAKE
;
A
#
# COMPACT_ATOMS: atom_id res chain seq x y z
N MET A 1 28.93 33.17 -5.71
CA MET A 1 27.48 33.02 -5.94
C MET A 1 27.19 31.52 -5.97
N ALA A 2 26.89 30.93 -4.80
CA ALA A 2 26.76 29.48 -4.66
C ALA A 2 25.42 29.04 -5.28
N THR A 3 25.50 28.18 -6.30
CA THR A 3 24.33 27.59 -6.94
C THR A 3 23.70 26.58 -5.99
N ASN A 4 22.55 26.93 -5.43
CA ASN A 4 21.77 26.11 -4.51
C ASN A 4 21.15 24.91 -5.27
N SER A 5 21.90 23.82 -5.42
CA SER A 5 21.45 22.56 -6.06
C SER A 5 20.65 21.63 -5.11
N SER A 6 20.33 22.10 -3.90
CA SER A 6 20.00 21.32 -2.70
C SER A 6 18.59 20.71 -2.59
N SER A 7 17.87 20.45 -3.69
CA SER A 7 16.42 20.12 -3.54
C SER A 7 15.98 18.71 -3.89
N VAL A 8 16.84 17.85 -4.44
CA VAL A 8 16.50 16.43 -4.73
C VAL A 8 17.54 15.48 -4.17
N ASP A 9 18.84 15.80 -4.30
CA ASP A 9 19.93 15.00 -3.70
C ASP A 9 19.84 14.93 -2.17
N ASP A 10 19.20 15.91 -1.53
CA ASP A 10 19.04 15.97 -0.07
C ASP A 10 17.94 15.03 0.46
N LEU A 11 16.97 14.62 -0.38
CA LEU A 11 15.93 13.69 0.06
C LEU A 11 16.39 12.23 -0.01
N ASP A 12 17.21 11.89 -1.00
CA ASP A 12 17.74 10.53 -1.18
C ASP A 12 18.72 10.14 -0.05
N SER A 13 19.37 11.15 0.55
CA SER A 13 20.30 11.02 1.67
C SER A 13 19.60 10.85 3.03
N LEU A 14 18.30 11.15 3.12
CA LEU A 14 17.57 11.08 4.39
C LEU A 14 17.58 9.65 4.95
N PRO A 15 17.75 9.52 6.28
CA PRO A 15 17.58 8.24 6.94
C PRO A 15 16.12 7.77 6.79
N PRO A 16 15.89 6.45 6.85
CA PRO A 16 14.53 5.93 6.82
C PRO A 16 13.78 6.39 8.08
N ALA A 17 12.60 6.97 7.92
CA ALA A 17 11.71 7.40 9.00
C ALA A 17 11.34 6.23 9.92
N MET A 18 11.04 5.07 9.32
CA MET A 18 10.96 3.79 10.02
C MET A 18 12.16 2.93 9.67
N THR A 19 12.94 2.53 10.68
CA THR A 19 14.06 1.60 10.49
C THR A 19 13.57 0.22 10.03
N PHE A 20 14.47 -0.58 9.46
CA PHE A 20 14.15 -1.95 9.06
C PHE A 20 13.73 -2.81 10.26
N GLN A 21 14.41 -2.65 11.40
CA GLN A 21 14.05 -3.33 12.64
C GLN A 21 12.64 -2.94 13.11
N SER A 22 12.30 -1.66 13.07
CA SER A 22 10.95 -1.19 13.42
C SER A 22 9.88 -1.81 12.50
N LEU A 23 10.16 -1.93 11.20
CA LEU A 23 9.27 -2.62 10.27
C LEU A 23 9.09 -4.10 10.65
N LEU A 24 10.18 -4.82 10.93
CA LEU A 24 10.10 -6.23 11.33
C LEU A 24 9.29 -6.42 12.62
N LEU A 25 9.53 -5.56 13.62
CA LEU A 25 8.78 -5.59 14.88
C LEU A 25 7.30 -5.28 14.66
N MET A 26 6.96 -4.32 13.79
CA MET A 26 5.58 -4.01 13.45
C MET A 26 4.88 -5.18 12.76
N LEU A 27 5.51 -5.81 11.76
CA LEU A 27 4.95 -6.97 11.08
C LEU A 27 4.79 -8.17 12.03
N LEU A 28 5.78 -8.41 12.89
CA LEU A 28 5.71 -9.43 13.92
C LEU A 28 4.58 -9.15 14.91
N ALA A 29 4.42 -7.90 15.35
CA ALA A 29 3.34 -7.49 16.23
C ALA A 29 1.96 -7.69 15.60
N VAL A 30 1.82 -7.49 14.28
CA VAL A 30 0.58 -7.82 13.55
C VAL A 30 0.29 -9.32 13.60
N VAL A 31 1.29 -10.17 13.32
CA VAL A 31 1.12 -11.64 13.33
C VAL A 31 0.79 -12.13 14.73
N ILE A 32 1.57 -11.71 15.73
CA ILE A 32 1.37 -12.09 17.14
C ILE A 32 0.02 -11.55 17.63
N GLY A 33 -0.33 -10.31 17.30
CA GLY A 33 -1.58 -9.69 17.69
C GLY A 33 -2.80 -10.39 17.09
N ALA A 34 -2.74 -10.77 15.81
CA ALA A 34 -3.79 -11.56 15.17
C ALA A 34 -3.97 -12.93 15.85
N PHE A 35 -2.87 -13.62 16.17
CA PHE A 35 -2.91 -14.91 16.86
C PHE A 35 -3.39 -14.78 18.32
N ALA A 36 -2.82 -13.84 19.07
CA ALA A 36 -3.18 -13.58 20.46
C ALA A 36 -4.63 -13.15 20.60
N GLY A 37 -5.17 -12.40 19.63
CA GLY A 37 -6.60 -12.05 19.60
C GLY A 37 -7.52 -13.27 19.59
N VAL A 38 -7.12 -14.36 18.92
CA VAL A 38 -7.90 -15.61 18.90
C VAL A 38 -7.74 -16.41 20.19
N VAL A 39 -6.52 -16.48 20.74
CA VAL A 39 -6.22 -17.35 21.88
C VAL A 39 -6.53 -16.71 23.23
N VAL A 40 -6.18 -15.44 23.39
CA VAL A 40 -6.19 -14.73 24.69
C VAL A 40 -7.54 -14.07 24.95
N LEU A 41 -8.16 -13.49 23.91
CA LEU A 41 -9.38 -12.70 24.06
C LEU A 41 -10.55 -13.50 24.65
N PRO A 42 -10.78 -14.78 24.29
CA PRO A 42 -11.83 -15.59 24.92
C PRO A 42 -11.62 -15.82 26.42
N GLN A 43 -10.36 -15.85 26.87
CA GLN A 43 -10.01 -16.08 28.27
C GLN A 43 -10.16 -14.80 29.10
N TRP A 44 -9.82 -13.65 28.52
CA TRP A 44 -9.81 -12.35 29.21
C TRP A 44 -11.14 -11.60 29.13
N LEU A 45 -11.88 -11.76 28.02
CA LEU A 45 -13.14 -11.07 27.75
C LEU A 45 -14.18 -12.09 27.26
N PRO A 46 -14.67 -12.98 28.15
CA PRO A 46 -15.58 -14.05 27.77
C PRO A 46 -16.89 -13.53 27.16
N GLY A 47 -17.35 -12.32 27.52
CA GLY A 47 -18.52 -11.70 26.91
C GLY A 47 -18.34 -11.27 25.44
N LEU A 48 -17.09 -11.22 24.94
CA LEU A 48 -16.78 -11.01 23.52
C LEU A 48 -16.47 -12.31 22.78
N SER A 49 -16.37 -13.43 23.50
CA SER A 49 -16.01 -14.72 22.91
C SER A 49 -16.99 -15.16 21.84
N ASP A 50 -18.30 -14.92 22.00
CA ASP A 50 -19.32 -15.22 20.99
C ASP A 50 -19.10 -14.48 19.66
N SER A 51 -18.49 -13.29 19.69
CA SER A 51 -18.19 -12.52 18.46
C SER A 51 -17.05 -13.14 17.65
N LEU A 52 -16.20 -13.96 18.28
CA LEU A 52 -15.03 -14.61 17.69
C LEU A 52 -15.21 -16.13 17.50
N LEU A 53 -15.86 -16.81 18.43
CA LEU A 53 -15.94 -18.27 18.51
C LEU A 53 -17.39 -18.79 18.42
N GLY A 54 -18.37 -17.88 18.41
CA GLY A 54 -19.77 -18.26 18.27
C GLY A 54 -20.06 -18.90 16.90
N PRO A 55 -21.27 -19.47 16.71
CA PRO A 55 -21.63 -20.18 15.48
C PRO A 55 -21.68 -19.30 14.21
N SER A 56 -21.65 -17.97 14.36
CA SER A 56 -21.59 -17.02 13.25
C SER A 56 -20.74 -15.79 13.59
N PRO A 57 -19.41 -15.95 13.71
CA PRO A 57 -18.55 -14.91 14.28
C PRO A 57 -18.49 -13.70 13.37
N LYS A 58 -19.10 -12.59 13.79
CA LYS A 58 -19.17 -11.36 12.99
C LYS A 58 -17.87 -10.56 13.04
N ALA A 59 -17.02 -10.79 14.04
CA ALA A 59 -15.79 -10.02 14.22
C ALA A 59 -14.84 -10.15 13.01
N TYR A 60 -14.60 -11.37 12.52
CA TYR A 60 -13.74 -11.58 11.34
C TYR A 60 -14.29 -10.90 10.09
N TRP A 61 -15.61 -10.89 9.92
CA TRP A 61 -16.28 -10.21 8.82
C TRP A 61 -16.08 -8.69 8.87
N TYR A 62 -16.30 -8.05 10.03
CA TYR A 62 -16.07 -6.61 10.18
C TYR A 62 -14.59 -6.25 10.11
N LEU A 63 -13.72 -7.01 10.76
CA LEU A 63 -12.28 -6.75 10.79
C LEU A 63 -11.63 -6.93 9.42
N SER A 64 -11.98 -7.98 8.67
CA SER A 64 -11.46 -8.17 7.31
C SER A 64 -11.85 -7.01 6.40
N ARG A 65 -13.10 -6.54 6.45
CA ARG A 65 -13.58 -5.40 5.66
C ARG A 65 -12.90 -4.09 6.06
N ALA A 66 -12.92 -3.77 7.35
CA ALA A 66 -12.32 -2.54 7.86
C ALA A 66 -10.83 -2.48 7.56
N SER A 67 -10.08 -3.56 7.82
CA SER A 67 -8.65 -3.61 7.54
C SER A 67 -8.32 -3.54 6.05
N GLY A 68 -9.13 -4.15 5.18
CA GLY A 68 -8.97 -4.05 3.73
C GLY A 68 -9.17 -2.61 3.23
N VAL A 69 -10.19 -1.91 3.72
CA VAL A 69 -10.45 -0.50 3.38
C VAL A 69 -9.33 0.39 3.92
N VAL A 70 -8.86 0.16 5.15
CA VAL A 70 -7.75 0.93 5.74
C VAL A 70 -6.44 0.68 4.97
N ALA A 71 -6.12 -0.56 4.61
CA ALA A 71 -4.96 -0.89 3.80
C ALA A 71 -5.00 -0.17 2.44
N TYR A 72 -6.15 -0.19 1.78
CA TYR A 72 -6.37 0.53 0.52
C TYR A 72 -6.20 2.04 0.66
N GLY A 73 -6.80 2.63 1.70
CA GLY A 73 -6.69 4.07 1.99
C GLY A 73 -5.26 4.51 2.28
N LEU A 74 -4.51 3.71 3.05
CA LEU A 74 -3.09 3.96 3.34
C LEU A 74 -2.21 3.83 2.09
N LEU A 75 -2.49 2.83 1.25
CA LEU A 75 -1.85 2.68 -0.05
C LEU A 75 -2.14 3.90 -0.96
N TRP A 76 -3.39 4.36 -1.01
CA TRP A 76 -3.75 5.58 -1.74
C TRP A 76 -3.02 6.81 -1.21
N LEU A 77 -2.99 7.03 0.12
CA LEU A 77 -2.26 8.14 0.72
C LEU A 77 -0.77 8.09 0.37
N SER A 78 -0.16 6.90 0.42
CA SER A 78 1.21 6.69 -0.03
C SER A 78 1.41 7.13 -1.49
N MET A 79 0.51 6.76 -2.40
CA MET A 79 0.56 7.18 -3.81
C MET A 79 0.49 8.70 -3.94
N ILE A 80 -0.43 9.36 -3.21
CA ILE A 80 -0.57 10.83 -3.23
C ILE A 80 0.71 11.49 -2.71
N PHE A 81 1.26 11.03 -1.59
CA PHE A 81 2.49 11.59 -1.02
C PHE A 81 3.70 11.41 -1.94
N GLY A 82 3.85 10.22 -2.54
CA GLY A 82 4.91 9.94 -3.51
C GLY A 82 4.81 10.81 -4.77
N LEU A 83 3.61 10.95 -5.34
CA LEU A 83 3.39 11.83 -6.49
C LEU A 83 3.65 13.30 -6.14
N THR A 84 3.19 13.75 -4.97
CA THR A 84 3.39 15.12 -4.48
C THR A 84 4.88 15.47 -4.29
N LEU A 85 5.69 14.52 -3.80
CA LEU A 85 7.16 14.65 -3.74
C LEU A 85 7.75 14.84 -5.13
N THR A 86 7.40 13.96 -6.07
CA THR A 86 7.99 13.99 -7.42
C THR A 86 7.52 15.16 -8.27
N ASN A 87 6.32 15.69 -8.02
CA ASN A 87 5.78 16.89 -8.65
C ASN A 87 6.29 18.19 -8.01
N LYS A 88 7.18 18.10 -7.01
CA LYS A 88 7.73 19.24 -6.23
C LYS A 88 6.67 20.08 -5.52
N MET A 89 5.44 19.55 -5.38
CA MET A 89 4.33 20.21 -4.70
C MET A 89 4.53 20.22 -3.17
N ALA A 90 5.30 19.25 -2.64
CA ALA A 90 5.64 19.16 -1.22
C ALA A 90 6.45 20.36 -0.69
N ARG A 91 6.97 21.23 -1.59
CA ARG A 91 7.70 22.45 -1.22
C ARG A 91 6.79 23.53 -0.60
N VAL A 92 5.49 23.48 -0.89
CA VAL A 92 4.53 24.49 -0.40
C VAL A 92 4.10 24.17 1.02
N TRP A 93 3.72 22.91 1.27
CA TRP A 93 3.37 22.37 2.59
C TRP A 93 3.24 20.84 2.46
N PRO A 94 3.63 20.02 3.46
CA PRO A 94 4.24 20.33 4.74
C PRO A 94 5.79 20.39 4.71
N GLY A 95 6.41 20.31 3.53
CA GLY A 95 7.86 20.22 3.35
C GLY A 95 8.30 18.84 2.82
N GLY A 96 9.45 18.80 2.13
CA GLY A 96 9.99 17.58 1.50
C GLY A 96 10.26 16.44 2.50
N PRO A 97 11.05 16.66 3.58
CA PRO A 97 11.34 15.62 4.57
C PRO A 97 10.09 15.07 5.25
N THR A 98 9.20 15.94 5.72
CA THR A 98 7.93 15.52 6.34
C THR A 98 7.07 14.71 5.38
N MET A 99 6.97 15.12 4.11
CA MET A 99 6.20 14.38 3.11
C MET A 99 6.84 13.01 2.80
N PHE A 100 8.17 12.93 2.80
CA PHE A 100 8.90 11.66 2.70
C PHE A 100 8.59 10.72 3.86
N ASP A 101 8.61 11.23 5.09
CA ASP A 101 8.27 10.45 6.28
C ASP A 101 6.82 9.95 6.23
N LEU A 102 5.88 10.82 5.84
CA LEU A 102 4.47 10.47 5.67
C LEU A 102 4.28 9.40 4.59
N HIS A 103 4.96 9.54 3.45
CA HIS A 103 4.96 8.52 2.38
C HIS A 103 5.45 7.17 2.91
N GLN A 104 6.58 7.14 3.62
CA GLN A 104 7.13 5.90 4.14
C GLN A 104 6.19 5.27 5.19
N HIS A 105 5.66 6.06 6.12
CA HIS A 105 4.75 5.57 7.16
C HIS A 105 3.46 5.02 6.56
N ALA A 106 2.81 5.76 5.66
CA ALA A 106 1.59 5.30 5.00
C ALA A 106 1.83 4.00 4.21
N SER A 107 2.97 3.88 3.53
CA SER A 107 3.33 2.68 2.76
C SER A 107 3.47 1.45 3.65
N LEU A 108 4.23 1.56 4.74
CA LEU A 108 4.54 0.43 5.60
C LEU A 108 3.38 0.06 6.52
N LEU A 109 2.58 1.03 6.97
CA LEU A 109 1.31 0.76 7.64
C LEU A 109 0.30 0.10 6.69
N GLY A 110 0.23 0.54 5.43
CA GLY A 110 -0.60 -0.10 4.42
C GLY A 110 -0.23 -1.57 4.24
N LEU A 111 1.07 -1.90 4.19
CA LEU A 111 1.55 -3.27 4.15
C LEU A 111 1.16 -4.07 5.41
N ALA A 112 1.29 -3.48 6.60
CA ALA A 112 0.90 -4.10 7.86
C ALA A 112 -0.61 -4.40 7.93
N PHE A 113 -1.46 -3.46 7.50
CA PHE A 113 -2.91 -3.67 7.43
C PHE A 113 -3.31 -4.68 6.34
N ALA A 114 -2.60 -4.71 5.20
CA ALA A 114 -2.83 -5.73 4.18
C ALA A 114 -2.45 -7.14 4.68
N LEU A 115 -1.36 -7.25 5.45
CA LEU A 115 -1.00 -8.50 6.13
C LEU A 115 -2.08 -8.91 7.13
N PHE A 116 -2.52 -7.98 7.98
CA PHE A 116 -3.59 -8.24 8.94
C PHE A 116 -4.89 -8.67 8.24
N HIS A 117 -5.27 -8.00 7.15
CA HIS A 117 -6.42 -8.34 6.32
C HIS A 117 -6.33 -9.79 5.79
N GLY A 118 -5.18 -10.20 5.28
CA GLY A 118 -4.97 -11.58 4.82
C GLY A 118 -5.06 -12.61 5.96
N LEU A 119 -4.48 -12.31 7.11
CA LEU A 119 -4.49 -13.20 8.27
C LEU A 119 -5.88 -13.36 8.90
N ILE A 120 -6.62 -12.25 9.05
CA ILE A 120 -7.92 -12.25 9.75
C ILE A 120 -9.00 -13.02 8.97
N LEU A 121 -8.84 -13.15 7.64
CA LEU A 121 -9.70 -13.97 6.78
C LEU A 121 -9.65 -15.47 7.12
N MET A 122 -8.58 -15.95 7.76
CA MET A 122 -8.47 -17.36 8.16
C MET A 122 -9.42 -17.74 9.31
N GLY A 123 -9.90 -16.75 10.08
CA GLY A 123 -10.87 -16.98 11.16
C GLY A 123 -12.33 -16.97 10.68
N ASP A 124 -12.59 -16.58 9.43
CA ASP A 124 -13.94 -16.56 8.89
C ASP A 124 -14.42 -17.98 8.55
N HIS A 125 -15.46 -18.47 9.22
CA HIS A 125 -16.02 -19.81 8.98
C HIS A 125 -16.88 -19.92 7.71
N TYR A 126 -17.23 -18.79 7.06
CA TYR A 126 -18.04 -18.82 5.85
C TYR A 126 -17.20 -19.18 4.61
N ILE A 127 -16.05 -18.51 4.42
CA ILE A 127 -15.11 -18.82 3.34
C ILE A 127 -14.07 -19.86 3.78
N ASN A 128 -13.68 -19.83 5.06
CA ASN A 128 -12.77 -20.79 5.70
C ASN A 128 -11.42 -20.96 4.98
N TYR A 129 -10.69 -19.84 4.83
CA TYR A 129 -9.41 -19.84 4.15
C TYR A 129 -8.31 -20.54 4.94
N SER A 130 -7.60 -21.45 4.29
CA SER A 130 -6.33 -22.00 4.80
C SER A 130 -5.16 -21.03 4.60
N LEU A 131 -4.07 -21.23 5.35
CA LEU A 131 -2.84 -20.45 5.18
C LEU A 131 -2.29 -20.52 3.74
N ALA A 132 -2.33 -21.71 3.13
CA ALA A 132 -1.91 -21.89 1.74
C ALA A 132 -2.77 -21.06 0.78
N GLN A 133 -4.08 -20.98 1.02
CA GLN A 133 -4.98 -20.17 0.19
C GLN A 133 -4.77 -18.67 0.34
N VAL A 134 -4.27 -18.22 1.50
CA VAL A 134 -3.89 -16.81 1.72
C VAL A 134 -2.56 -16.48 1.06
N LEU A 135 -1.59 -17.41 1.06
CA LEU A 135 -0.23 -17.17 0.56
C LEU A 135 -0.06 -17.47 -0.93
N VAL A 136 -0.78 -18.43 -1.51
CA VAL A 136 -0.58 -18.81 -2.92
C VAL A 136 -1.60 -18.06 -3.79
N PRO A 137 -1.17 -17.13 -4.66
CA PRO A 137 -2.09 -16.41 -5.55
C PRO A 137 -2.96 -17.37 -6.37
N PHE A 138 -4.25 -17.04 -6.50
CA PHE A 138 -5.22 -17.79 -7.32
C PHE A 138 -5.53 -19.22 -6.84
N SER A 139 -5.09 -19.60 -5.64
CA SER A 139 -5.38 -20.92 -5.07
C SER A 139 -6.74 -21.00 -4.37
N SER A 140 -7.44 -19.87 -4.18
CA SER A 140 -8.83 -19.88 -3.73
C SER A 140 -9.72 -20.46 -4.82
N ALA A 141 -10.67 -21.32 -4.45
CA ALA A 141 -11.61 -21.93 -5.39
C ALA A 141 -13.05 -21.40 -5.24
N GLY A 142 -13.45 -20.98 -4.04
CA GLY A 142 -14.84 -20.67 -3.73
C GLY A 142 -15.28 -19.23 -3.92
N TYR A 143 -14.40 -18.25 -3.66
CA TYR A 143 -14.79 -16.84 -3.64
C TYR A 143 -13.93 -15.99 -4.58
N ARG A 144 -14.54 -15.55 -5.69
CA ARG A 144 -13.99 -14.56 -6.64
C ARG A 144 -12.48 -14.75 -6.92
N PRO A 145 -12.07 -15.93 -7.39
CA PRO A 145 -10.68 -16.40 -7.29
C PRO A 145 -9.68 -15.55 -8.06
N ILE A 146 -10.08 -15.02 -9.22
CA ILE A 146 -9.25 -14.10 -10.02
C ILE A 146 -8.96 -12.84 -9.23
N TRP A 147 -9.98 -12.20 -8.65
CA TRP A 147 -9.84 -10.93 -7.94
C TRP A 147 -9.10 -11.09 -6.62
N VAL A 148 -9.31 -12.19 -5.91
CA VAL A 148 -8.53 -12.55 -4.71
C VAL A 148 -7.06 -12.75 -5.07
N GLY A 149 -6.77 -13.53 -6.12
CA GLY A 149 -5.40 -13.74 -6.61
C GLY A 149 -4.68 -12.45 -7.01
N LEU A 150 -5.36 -11.53 -7.69
CA LEU A 150 -4.80 -10.21 -8.01
C LEU A 150 -4.50 -9.38 -6.74
N GLY A 151 -5.32 -9.50 -5.70
CA GLY A 151 -5.05 -8.90 -4.39
C GLY A 151 -3.78 -9.48 -3.74
N GLN A 152 -3.61 -10.80 -3.80
CA GLN A 152 -2.41 -11.49 -3.31
C GLN A 152 -1.15 -11.05 -4.07
N VAL A 153 -1.22 -10.97 -5.40
CA VAL A 153 -0.13 -10.41 -6.22
C VAL A 153 0.16 -8.96 -5.81
N GLY A 154 -0.86 -8.14 -5.61
CA GLY A 154 -0.74 -6.77 -5.11
C GLY A 154 -0.02 -6.69 -3.77
N PHE A 155 -0.37 -7.56 -2.81
CA PHE A 155 0.30 -7.66 -1.51
C PHE A 155 1.79 -8.02 -1.64
N TYR A 156 2.14 -8.96 -2.52
CA TYR A 156 3.53 -9.29 -2.79
C TYR A 156 4.30 -8.13 -3.43
N LEU A 157 3.67 -7.37 -4.32
CA LEU A 157 4.26 -6.14 -4.85
C LEU A 157 4.45 -5.08 -3.76
N MET A 158 3.53 -4.94 -2.81
CA MET A 158 3.72 -4.04 -1.64
C MET A 158 4.95 -4.42 -0.84
N GLY A 159 5.14 -5.71 -0.55
CA GLY A 159 6.32 -6.22 0.11
C GLY A 159 7.60 -5.94 -0.69
N LEU A 160 7.60 -6.28 -1.98
CA LEU A 160 8.75 -6.07 -2.87
C LEU A 160 9.15 -4.60 -2.95
N VAL A 161 8.20 -3.69 -3.20
CA VAL A 161 8.45 -2.25 -3.30
C VAL A 161 8.92 -1.69 -1.96
N GLY A 162 8.26 -2.03 -0.85
CA GLY A 162 8.61 -1.56 0.49
C GLY A 162 9.99 -2.03 0.94
N LEU A 163 10.32 -3.30 0.74
CA LEU A 163 11.63 -3.86 1.12
C LEU A 163 12.76 -3.34 0.22
N SER A 164 12.49 -3.09 -1.07
CA SER A 164 13.50 -2.57 -2.00
C SER A 164 14.09 -1.23 -1.54
N PHE A 165 13.33 -0.42 -0.80
CA PHE A 165 13.79 0.86 -0.25
C PHE A 165 14.93 0.70 0.76
N TYR A 166 14.93 -0.37 1.57
CA TYR A 166 16.00 -0.65 2.51
C TYR A 166 17.25 -1.20 1.82
N ALA A 167 17.07 -1.86 0.67
CA ALA A 167 18.17 -2.37 -0.17
C ALA A 167 18.67 -1.34 -1.21
N ARG A 168 18.07 -0.14 -1.30
CA ARG A 168 18.29 0.81 -2.41
C ARG A 168 19.75 1.19 -2.63
N LYS A 169 20.54 1.31 -1.55
CA LYS A 169 21.97 1.67 -1.62
C LYS A 169 22.81 0.59 -2.32
N ALA A 170 22.45 -0.68 -2.17
CA ALA A 170 23.14 -1.80 -2.80
C ALA A 170 22.69 -2.04 -4.25
N MET A 171 21.44 -1.73 -4.59
CA MET A 171 20.84 -1.99 -5.91
C MET A 171 21.11 -0.89 -6.95
N GLY A 172 21.48 0.30 -6.49
CA GLY A 172 21.63 1.48 -7.33
C GLY A 172 20.30 2.12 -7.75
N ASN A 173 20.33 3.43 -7.98
CA ASN A 173 19.12 4.24 -8.16
C ASN A 173 18.27 3.85 -9.39
N ARG A 174 18.89 3.31 -10.45
CA ARG A 174 18.16 2.92 -11.67
C ARG A 174 17.24 1.72 -11.41
N LEU A 175 17.78 0.66 -10.83
CA LEU A 175 17.03 -0.56 -10.55
C LEU A 175 15.98 -0.32 -9.47
N TRP A 176 16.34 0.39 -8.40
CA TRP A 176 15.39 0.75 -7.35
C TRP A 176 14.19 1.53 -7.90
N ARG A 177 14.42 2.53 -8.76
CA ARG A 177 13.33 3.27 -9.41
C ARG A 177 12.44 2.38 -10.29
N LEU A 178 13.04 1.45 -11.04
CA LEU A 178 12.28 0.51 -11.88
C LEU A 178 11.34 -0.36 -11.02
N ILE A 179 11.83 -0.89 -9.91
CA ILE A 179 11.02 -1.66 -8.96
C ILE A 179 9.96 -0.75 -8.33
N HIS A 180 10.33 0.47 -7.94
CA HIS A 180 9.40 1.40 -7.31
C HIS A 180 8.24 1.81 -8.25
N PHE A 181 8.45 1.81 -9.58
CA PHE A 181 7.35 2.02 -10.55
C PHE A 181 6.30 0.90 -10.53
N LEU A 182 6.59 -0.29 -9.98
CA LEU A 182 5.59 -1.33 -9.77
C LEU A 182 4.49 -0.88 -8.78
N SER A 183 4.72 0.18 -8.00
CA SER A 183 3.69 0.79 -7.13
C SER A 183 2.41 1.18 -7.86
N PHE A 184 2.50 1.62 -9.12
CA PHE A 184 1.32 1.93 -9.93
C PHE A 184 0.51 0.67 -10.27
N GLY A 185 1.19 -0.41 -10.65
CA GLY A 185 0.55 -1.70 -10.89
C GLY A 185 -0.08 -2.26 -9.61
N MET A 186 0.65 -2.19 -8.51
CA MET A 186 0.17 -2.53 -7.17
C MET A 186 -1.11 -1.77 -6.77
N PHE A 187 -1.16 -0.46 -6.99
CA PHE A 187 -2.36 0.34 -6.73
C PHE A 187 -3.54 -0.10 -7.60
N LEU A 188 -3.32 -0.33 -8.89
CA LEU A 188 -4.37 -0.83 -9.80
C LEU A 188 -4.89 -2.21 -9.39
N LEU A 189 -4.00 -3.12 -8.98
CA LEU A 189 -4.37 -4.44 -8.49
C LEU A 189 -5.19 -4.34 -7.21
N ALA A 190 -4.79 -3.50 -6.26
CA ALA A 190 -5.52 -3.30 -5.01
C ALA A 190 -6.90 -2.66 -5.25
N LEU A 191 -6.99 -1.66 -6.13
CA LEU A 191 -8.24 -1.02 -6.54
C LEU A 191 -9.17 -2.03 -7.21
N ALA A 192 -8.68 -2.79 -8.21
CA ALA A 192 -9.44 -3.82 -8.89
C ALA A 192 -9.89 -4.93 -7.93
N HIS A 193 -9.00 -5.39 -7.05
CA HIS A 193 -9.30 -6.35 -6.00
C HIS A 193 -10.43 -5.85 -5.09
N GLY A 194 -10.35 -4.62 -4.59
CA GLY A 194 -11.38 -4.04 -3.73
C GLY A 194 -12.73 -3.94 -4.44
N MET A 195 -12.75 -3.30 -5.61
CA MET A 195 -13.98 -3.10 -6.39
C MET A 195 -14.68 -4.41 -6.73
N MET A 196 -13.89 -5.41 -7.15
CA MET A 196 -14.43 -6.63 -7.70
C MET A 196 -14.60 -7.75 -6.68
N SER A 197 -13.91 -7.71 -5.54
CA SER A 197 -14.02 -8.72 -4.49
C SER A 197 -14.89 -8.29 -3.30
N GLY A 198 -14.94 -6.99 -3.00
CA GLY A 198 -15.69 -6.45 -1.87
C GLY A 198 -17.19 -6.35 -2.17
N THR A 199 -18.03 -6.87 -1.28
CA THR A 199 -19.49 -6.70 -1.41
C THR A 199 -19.93 -5.28 -1.10
N ASP A 200 -19.16 -4.53 -0.30
CA ASP A 200 -19.43 -3.12 0.03
C ASP A 200 -19.26 -2.18 -1.17
N SER A 201 -18.63 -2.65 -2.25
CA SER A 201 -18.46 -1.90 -3.51
C SER A 201 -19.78 -1.48 -4.16
N ALA A 202 -20.90 -2.13 -3.79
CA ALA A 202 -22.23 -1.73 -4.24
C ALA A 202 -22.75 -0.45 -3.56
N ALA A 203 -22.20 -0.09 -2.40
CA ALA A 203 -22.60 1.10 -1.64
C ALA A 203 -22.02 2.38 -2.26
N ASP A 204 -22.84 3.41 -2.39
CA ASP A 204 -22.44 4.66 -3.04
C ASP A 204 -21.25 5.38 -2.37
N PRO A 205 -21.12 5.40 -1.03
CA PRO A 205 -19.92 5.95 -0.39
C PRO A 205 -18.63 5.24 -0.81
N VAL A 206 -18.68 3.93 -1.03
CA VAL A 206 -17.51 3.13 -1.44
C VAL A 206 -17.18 3.35 -2.91
N LYS A 207 -18.19 3.47 -3.78
CA LYS A 207 -17.99 3.88 -5.18
C LYS A 207 -17.34 5.26 -5.27
N LEU A 208 -17.82 6.22 -4.48
CA LEU A 208 -17.26 7.56 -4.42
C LEU A 208 -15.80 7.53 -3.94
N MET A 209 -15.48 6.71 -2.93
CA MET A 209 -14.11 6.47 -2.51
C MET A 209 -13.24 5.99 -3.68
N TYR A 210 -13.68 5.01 -4.47
CA TYR A 210 -12.92 4.54 -5.65
C TYR A 210 -12.72 5.63 -6.71
N TRP A 211 -13.74 6.44 -7.00
CA TRP A 211 -13.62 7.55 -7.94
C TRP A 211 -12.63 8.62 -7.46
N ILE A 212 -12.71 9.02 -6.19
CA ILE A 212 -11.79 10.01 -5.61
C ILE A 212 -10.37 9.49 -5.63
N THR A 213 -10.17 8.25 -5.17
CA THR A 213 -8.83 7.68 -5.01
C THR A 213 -8.18 7.38 -6.37
N GLY A 214 -8.89 6.72 -7.29
CA GLY A 214 -8.41 6.46 -8.64
C GLY A 214 -8.23 7.75 -9.45
N GLY A 215 -9.22 8.64 -9.40
CA GLY A 215 -9.19 9.91 -10.13
C GLY A 215 -8.05 10.83 -9.70
N SER A 216 -7.79 10.95 -8.40
CA SER A 216 -6.67 11.76 -7.89
C SER A 216 -5.29 11.21 -8.28
N VAL A 217 -5.10 9.89 -8.24
CA VAL A 217 -3.85 9.25 -8.69
C VAL A 217 -3.65 9.45 -10.19
N VAL A 218 -4.69 9.25 -11.01
CA VAL A 218 -4.63 9.50 -12.46
C VAL A 218 -4.30 10.96 -12.74
N PHE A 219 -5.02 11.89 -12.10
CA PHE A 219 -4.80 13.33 -12.26
C PHE A 219 -3.35 13.74 -11.94
N LEU A 220 -2.82 13.36 -10.78
CA LEU A 220 -1.45 13.70 -10.38
C LEU A 220 -0.39 13.03 -11.26
N THR A 221 -0.67 11.82 -11.75
CA THR A 221 0.21 11.11 -12.70
C THR A 221 0.25 11.83 -14.05
N LEU A 222 -0.91 12.22 -14.60
CA LEU A 222 -0.98 12.99 -15.84
C LEU A 222 -0.28 14.34 -15.69
N GLN A 223 -0.51 15.05 -14.59
CA GLN A 223 0.16 16.31 -14.30
C GLN A 223 1.70 16.14 -14.29
N ARG A 224 2.22 15.06 -13.68
CA ARG A 224 3.65 14.73 -13.70
C ARG A 224 4.19 14.53 -15.11
N VAL A 225 3.50 13.72 -15.91
CA VAL A 225 3.88 13.39 -17.28
C VAL A 225 3.93 14.66 -18.13
N LEU A 226 2.89 15.51 -18.03
CA LEU A 226 2.80 16.76 -18.77
C LEU A 226 3.90 17.76 -18.39
N VAL A 227 4.20 17.92 -17.10
CA VAL A 227 5.30 18.79 -16.64
C VAL A 227 6.64 18.27 -17.16
N THR A 228 6.87 16.96 -17.11
CA THR A 228 8.11 16.36 -17.61
C THR A 228 8.28 16.52 -19.12
N MET A 229 7.20 16.41 -19.90
CA MET A 229 7.22 16.60 -21.35
C MET A 229 7.47 18.05 -21.76
N LYS A 230 6.89 19.03 -21.04
CA LYS A 230 7.08 20.47 -21.34
C LYS A 230 8.52 20.94 -21.10
N PHE A 231 9.26 20.26 -20.21
CA PHE A 231 10.68 20.54 -19.94
C PHE A 231 11.59 19.53 -20.66
N LYS A 232 11.53 19.46 -22.00
CA LYS A 232 12.66 18.90 -22.77
C LYS A 232 13.75 19.99 -22.90
N PRO A 233 15.00 19.75 -22.50
CA PRO A 233 16.07 20.71 -22.70
C PRO A 233 16.30 20.90 -24.21
N VAL A 234 16.39 22.17 -24.63
CA VAL A 234 16.64 22.64 -26.01
C VAL A 234 17.82 21.93 -26.69
N ARG A 235 18.74 21.35 -25.91
CA ARG A 235 19.89 20.57 -26.38
C ARG A 235 19.54 19.35 -27.25
N ALA A 236 18.33 18.78 -27.12
CA ALA A 236 17.87 17.70 -28.00
C ALA A 236 17.22 18.20 -29.31
N GLN A 237 16.87 19.49 -29.38
CA GLN A 237 16.34 20.12 -30.60
C GLN A 237 17.45 20.68 -31.50
N GLU A 238 18.61 21.02 -30.93
CA GLU A 238 19.80 21.44 -31.69
C GLU A 238 20.52 20.25 -32.33
N ALA A 239 20.68 19.14 -31.60
CA ALA A 239 21.29 17.90 -32.12
C ALA A 239 20.44 17.14 -33.16
N ALA A 240 19.19 17.57 -33.41
CA ALA A 240 18.33 17.01 -34.47
C ALA A 240 18.29 17.90 -35.72
N LYS A 241 19.03 19.01 -35.72
CA LYS A 241 19.19 19.95 -36.84
C LYS A 241 20.58 19.89 -37.48
N GLU A 242 21.48 19.08 -36.96
CA GLU A 242 22.76 18.69 -37.57
C GLU A 242 22.65 17.29 -38.16
#